data_AF-A0A265UT46-F1
#
_entry.id   AF-A0A265UT46-F1
#
_cell.length_a   1.000
_cell.length_b   1.000
_cell.length_c   1.000
_cell.angle_alpha   90.00
_cell.angle_beta   90.00
_cell.angle_gamma   90.00
#
_symmetry.space_group_name_H-M   'P 1'
#
loop_
_entity.id
_entity.type
_entity.pdbx_description
1 polymer ?
#
loop_
_entity_poly.entity_id
_entity_poly.type
_entity_poly.pdbx_seq_one_letter_code
_entity_poly.pdbx_strand_id
1 'polypeptide(L)'
;MKTIKTLSILALSTFLFVGCGDKKKEDTEATEVEDVMEVEEVEEVTPNIVEVASGNDNFSTLVAAVVAADLAETLSGEGPFTVFAPTNDAFAKLPEGTVDTLLLPENKDQLTGILTYHVISGKFEAAAVVDAITNNDGKFTVTTVQGGTIDLSLNDGNVVLTDAKGGSATVVIADVAASNGVIHAIDTVVMPK
;
A
#
# COMPACT_ATOMS: atom_id res chain seq x y z
N MET A 1 16.00 45.10 -32.84
CA MET A 1 16.51 43.84 -33.43
C MET A 1 15.28 43.00 -33.79
N LYS A 2 14.61 43.19 -34.94
CA LYS A 2 14.90 42.69 -36.30
C LYS A 2 15.20 41.17 -36.40
N THR A 3 14.11 40.37 -36.46
CA THR A 3 13.71 39.39 -37.51
C THR A 3 14.75 38.40 -38.12
N ILE A 4 14.23 37.23 -38.56
CA ILE A 4 14.76 36.28 -39.61
C ILE A 4 15.61 35.11 -39.04
N LYS A 5 15.57 33.81 -39.42
CA LYS A 5 15.21 33.06 -40.65
C LYS A 5 14.91 31.56 -40.38
N THR A 6 14.19 30.97 -41.34
CA THR A 6 13.86 29.58 -41.71
C THR A 6 14.98 28.50 -41.73
N LEU A 7 14.62 27.20 -41.78
CA LEU A 7 14.84 26.19 -42.89
C LEU A 7 14.90 24.73 -42.34
N SER A 8 13.88 23.87 -42.51
CA SER A 8 13.70 22.81 -43.55
C SER A 8 14.85 21.79 -43.70
N ILE A 9 14.58 20.48 -43.51
CA ILE A 9 15.09 19.34 -44.33
C ILE A 9 14.21 18.09 -44.10
N LEU A 10 13.85 17.49 -45.24
CA LEU A 10 13.08 16.29 -45.51
C LEU A 10 14.04 15.12 -45.75
N ALA A 11 13.77 13.91 -45.25
CA ALA A 11 14.39 12.69 -45.78
C ALA A 11 13.46 11.47 -45.64
N LEU A 12 12.93 11.08 -46.80
CA LEU A 12 12.21 9.86 -47.15
C LEU A 12 13.20 8.68 -47.19
N SER A 13 12.75 7.44 -46.93
CA SER A 13 12.97 6.24 -47.79
C SER A 13 12.98 4.91 -47.02
N THR A 14 11.97 4.12 -47.35
CA THR A 14 11.78 2.66 -47.30
C THR A 14 13.01 1.75 -47.42
N PHE A 15 12.96 0.58 -46.76
CA PHE A 15 13.55 -0.68 -47.25
C PHE A 15 12.56 -1.84 -47.05
N LEU A 16 12.14 -2.44 -48.17
CA LEU A 16 11.43 -3.72 -48.31
C LEU A 16 12.40 -4.73 -48.91
N PHE A 17 12.42 -5.99 -48.45
CA PHE A 17 12.78 -7.22 -49.19
C PHE A 17 12.35 -8.41 -48.28
N VAL A 18 11.30 -9.21 -48.54
CA VAL A 18 10.89 -10.12 -49.64
C VAL A 18 11.52 -11.53 -49.56
N GLY A 19 10.64 -12.55 -49.47
CA GLY A 19 10.70 -13.88 -50.11
C GLY A 19 11.34 -15.02 -49.29
N CYS A 20 10.94 -16.30 -49.32
CA CYS A 20 9.95 -17.16 -50.02
C CYS A 20 9.64 -18.34 -49.04
N GLY A 21 8.55 -19.11 -49.00
CA GLY A 21 7.59 -19.59 -50.00
C GLY A 21 7.69 -21.13 -50.10
N ASP A 22 6.62 -21.90 -49.77
CA ASP A 22 6.17 -23.06 -50.56
C ASP A 22 4.76 -23.59 -50.18
N LYS A 23 3.88 -23.58 -51.19
CA LYS A 23 2.73 -24.43 -51.60
C LYS A 23 2.12 -25.48 -50.63
N LYS A 24 0.77 -25.56 -50.55
CA LYS A 24 -0.13 -26.41 -51.38
C LYS A 24 -1.50 -26.74 -50.69
N LYS A 25 -2.60 -26.32 -51.35
CA LYS A 25 -3.94 -26.93 -51.59
C LYS A 25 -4.75 -27.71 -50.51
N GLU A 26 -6.03 -27.29 -50.45
CA GLU A 26 -7.30 -28.06 -50.41
C GLU A 26 -7.78 -28.77 -49.12
N ASP A 27 -9.00 -28.36 -48.73
CA ASP A 27 -10.15 -29.18 -48.31
C ASP A 27 -10.40 -29.57 -46.83
N THR A 28 -11.55 -29.08 -46.35
CA THR A 28 -12.58 -29.82 -45.59
C THR A 28 -12.41 -30.07 -44.08
N GLU A 29 -13.31 -29.41 -43.32
CA GLU A 29 -14.11 -29.89 -42.18
C GLU A 29 -13.47 -30.56 -40.94
N ALA A 30 -14.05 -30.20 -39.80
CA ALA A 30 -14.07 -30.87 -38.50
C ALA A 30 -12.91 -30.62 -37.51
N THR A 31 -13.28 -29.88 -36.46
CA THR A 31 -13.07 -30.18 -35.03
C THR A 31 -11.70 -30.69 -34.59
N GLU A 32 -10.99 -29.88 -33.79
CA GLU A 32 -10.61 -30.17 -32.40
C GLU A 32 -9.75 -29.01 -31.84
N VAL A 33 -9.91 -28.76 -30.54
CA VAL A 33 -9.35 -27.66 -29.74
C VAL A 33 -7.92 -27.98 -29.24
N GLU A 34 -7.29 -26.98 -28.63
CA GLU A 34 -6.03 -27.01 -27.82
C GLU A 34 -4.75 -26.71 -28.61
N ASP A 35 -3.83 -25.85 -28.19
CA ASP A 35 -3.72 -24.87 -27.10
C ASP A 35 -2.45 -24.09 -27.49
N VAL A 36 -2.58 -22.80 -27.80
CA VAL A 36 -1.44 -21.98 -28.21
C VAL A 36 -1.17 -21.04 -27.05
N MET A 37 -0.17 -21.41 -26.25
CA MET A 37 0.37 -20.64 -25.13
C MET A 37 0.65 -19.19 -25.58
N GLU A 38 -0.27 -18.32 -25.19
CA GLU A 38 -0.12 -16.88 -25.20
C GLU A 38 0.87 -16.55 -24.09
N VAL A 39 1.94 -15.86 -24.47
CA VAL A 39 3.01 -15.48 -23.56
C VAL A 39 2.45 -14.38 -22.67
N GLU A 40 1.92 -14.74 -21.50
CA GLU A 40 1.51 -13.79 -20.47
C GLU A 40 2.74 -12.92 -20.11
N GLU A 41 2.63 -11.62 -20.38
CA GLU A 41 3.42 -10.61 -19.67
C GLU A 41 3.19 -10.87 -18.18
N VAL A 42 4.22 -11.35 -17.49
CA VAL A 42 4.27 -11.31 -16.04
C VAL A 42 4.40 -9.83 -15.68
N GLU A 43 3.26 -9.14 -15.57
CA GLU A 43 3.23 -7.90 -14.81
C GLU A 43 3.72 -8.25 -13.41
N GLU A 44 4.80 -7.59 -12.98
CA GLU A 44 5.30 -7.67 -11.61
C GLU A 44 4.21 -7.11 -10.69
N VAL A 45 3.25 -7.96 -10.31
CA VAL A 45 2.15 -7.59 -9.41
C VAL A 45 2.76 -7.38 -8.04
N THR A 46 3.22 -6.15 -7.79
CA THR A 46 3.64 -5.78 -6.44
C THR A 46 2.44 -5.95 -5.50
N PRO A 47 2.58 -6.70 -4.40
CA PRO A 47 1.45 -7.01 -3.54
C PRO A 47 0.91 -5.73 -2.89
N ASN A 48 -0.41 -5.64 -2.76
CA ASN A 48 -1.07 -4.54 -2.05
C ASN A 48 -0.90 -4.67 -0.52
N ILE A 49 -1.33 -3.65 0.23
CA ILE A 49 -1.17 -3.62 1.70
C ILE A 49 -1.75 -4.88 2.37
N VAL A 50 -2.92 -5.34 1.94
CA VAL A 50 -3.60 -6.51 2.52
C VAL A 50 -2.85 -7.79 2.18
N GLU A 51 -2.32 -7.91 0.97
CA GLU A 51 -1.53 -9.06 0.54
C GLU A 51 -0.19 -9.13 1.28
N VAL A 52 0.51 -8.00 1.44
CA VAL A 52 1.75 -7.92 2.23
C VAL A 52 1.49 -8.31 3.69
N ALA A 53 0.39 -7.82 4.27
CA ALA A 53 0.02 -8.19 5.64
C ALA A 53 -0.34 -9.68 5.76
N SER A 54 -1.06 -10.23 4.78
CA SER A 54 -1.47 -11.64 4.76
C SER A 54 -0.31 -12.60 4.56
N GLY A 55 0.75 -12.17 3.88
CA GLY A 55 1.98 -12.94 3.70
C GLY A 55 2.91 -12.96 4.92
N ASN A 56 2.58 -12.25 6.00
CA ASN A 56 3.43 -12.12 7.18
C ASN A 56 2.70 -12.50 8.47
N ASP A 57 3.19 -13.55 9.13
CA ASP A 57 2.60 -14.09 10.35
C ASP A 57 2.47 -13.06 11.47
N ASN A 58 3.34 -12.03 11.51
CA ASN A 58 3.28 -10.98 12.53
C ASN A 58 2.08 -10.04 12.41
N PHE A 59 1.36 -10.08 11.29
CA PHE A 59 0.17 -9.25 11.06
C PHE A 59 -1.12 -10.08 10.99
N SER A 60 -1.09 -11.36 11.36
CA SER A 60 -2.27 -12.24 11.31
C SER A 60 -3.48 -11.69 12.07
N THR A 61 -3.25 -11.04 13.23
CA THR A 61 -4.32 -10.41 14.03
C THR A 61 -4.91 -9.18 13.32
N LEU A 62 -4.06 -8.39 12.66
CA LEU A 62 -4.49 -7.24 11.86
C LEU A 62 -5.34 -7.70 10.67
N VAL A 63 -4.92 -8.75 9.96
CA VAL A 63 -5.68 -9.30 8.83
C VAL A 63 -7.06 -9.78 9.29
N ALA A 64 -7.13 -10.51 10.41
CA ALA A 64 -8.41 -10.93 10.99
C ALA A 64 -9.32 -9.73 11.33
N ALA A 65 -8.75 -8.65 11.89
CA ALA A 65 -9.47 -7.42 12.19
C ALA A 65 -9.98 -6.71 10.92
N VAL A 66 -9.15 -6.60 9.88
CA VAL A 66 -9.52 -5.98 8.60
C VAL A 66 -10.66 -6.74 7.92
N VAL A 67 -10.63 -8.08 7.96
CA VAL A 67 -11.70 -8.93 7.45
C VAL A 67 -12.98 -8.76 8.27
N ALA A 68 -12.90 -8.76 9.60
CA ALA A 68 -14.06 -8.53 10.47
C ALA A 68 -14.69 -7.13 10.28
N ALA A 69 -13.87 -6.13 9.95
CA ALA A 69 -14.29 -4.76 9.70
C ALA A 69 -14.77 -4.48 8.27
N ASP A 70 -14.71 -5.44 7.34
CA ASP A 70 -14.99 -5.24 5.90
C ASP A 70 -14.09 -4.19 5.21
N LEU A 71 -12.89 -3.95 5.75
CA LEU A 71 -11.99 -2.93 5.22
C LEU A 71 -11.02 -3.45 4.15
N ALA A 72 -11.02 -4.75 3.87
CA ALA A 72 -10.11 -5.37 2.91
C ALA A 72 -10.19 -4.70 1.53
N GLU A 73 -11.40 -4.46 1.02
CA GLU A 73 -11.59 -3.80 -0.28
C GLU A 73 -11.11 -2.34 -0.27
N THR A 74 -11.35 -1.62 0.84
CA THR A 74 -10.95 -0.21 0.98
C THR A 74 -9.43 -0.07 1.06
N LEU A 75 -8.76 -0.94 1.81
CA LEU A 75 -7.30 -0.96 1.95
C LEU A 75 -6.59 -1.59 0.74
N SER A 76 -7.34 -2.21 -0.17
CA SER A 76 -6.84 -2.68 -1.47
C SER A 76 -7.09 -1.68 -2.60
N GLY A 77 -7.80 -0.57 -2.33
CA GLY A 77 -8.14 0.45 -3.31
C GLY A 77 -6.92 1.22 -3.82
N GLU A 78 -7.16 2.08 -4.82
CA GLU A 78 -6.13 2.92 -5.43
C GLU A 78 -5.54 3.90 -4.40
N GLY A 79 -4.26 3.68 -4.08
CA GLY A 79 -3.49 4.49 -3.14
C GLY A 79 -3.07 5.87 -3.69
N PRO A 80 -2.21 6.61 -2.97
CA PRO A 80 -1.32 6.12 -1.93
C PRO A 80 -1.88 6.18 -0.51
N PHE A 81 -1.70 5.10 0.25
CA PHE A 81 -1.95 5.04 1.69
C PHE A 81 -0.66 4.80 2.48
N THR A 82 -0.61 5.32 3.70
CA THR A 82 0.39 4.93 4.69
C THR A 82 -0.33 4.24 5.85
N VAL A 83 0.04 3.00 6.13
CA VAL A 83 -0.61 2.19 7.17
C VAL A 83 0.39 1.90 8.28
N PHE A 84 0.03 2.30 9.48
CA PHE A 84 0.77 1.92 10.68
C PHE A 84 0.22 0.57 11.18
N ALA A 85 0.85 -0.53 10.78
CA ALA A 85 0.38 -1.87 11.06
C ALA A 85 0.86 -2.36 12.44
N PRO A 86 -0.02 -2.49 13.45
CA PRO A 86 0.35 -3.11 14.71
C PRO A 86 0.71 -4.58 14.51
N THR A 87 1.84 -4.98 15.08
CA THR A 87 2.27 -6.38 15.13
C THR A 87 1.41 -7.18 16.10
N ASN A 88 1.44 -8.52 16.01
CA ASN A 88 0.77 -9.38 16.99
C ASN A 88 1.21 -9.08 18.43
N ASP A 89 2.48 -8.73 18.64
CA ASP A 89 3.00 -8.31 19.95
C ASP A 89 2.35 -7.01 20.44
N ALA A 90 2.04 -6.08 19.52
CA ALA A 90 1.29 -4.88 19.85
C ALA A 90 -0.12 -5.18 20.34
N PHE A 91 -0.80 -6.13 19.71
CA PHE A 91 -2.11 -6.60 20.16
C PHE A 91 -2.03 -7.35 21.50
N ALA A 92 -0.96 -8.12 21.73
CA ALA A 92 -0.73 -8.83 22.99
C ALA A 92 -0.45 -7.90 24.18
N LYS A 93 -0.01 -6.66 23.94
CA LYS A 93 0.13 -5.63 25.00
C LYS A 93 -1.21 -5.07 25.47
N LEU A 94 -2.29 -5.26 24.71
CA LEU A 94 -3.62 -4.85 25.16
C LEU A 94 -4.08 -5.75 26.31
N PRO A 95 -4.91 -5.24 27.24
CA PRO A 95 -5.49 -6.07 28.29
C PRO A 95 -6.22 -7.29 27.69
N GLU A 96 -6.07 -8.44 28.35
CA GLU A 96 -6.74 -9.68 27.92
C GLU A 96 -8.24 -9.47 27.69
N GLY A 97 -8.76 -10.00 26.59
CA GLY A 97 -10.15 -9.85 26.17
C GLY A 97 -10.46 -8.57 25.38
N THR A 98 -9.54 -7.61 25.26
CA THR A 98 -9.76 -6.41 24.44
C THR A 98 -9.88 -6.76 22.96
N VAL A 99 -8.97 -7.58 22.44
CA VAL A 99 -8.98 -8.01 21.02
C VAL A 99 -10.24 -8.82 20.72
N ASP A 100 -10.58 -9.79 21.57
CA ASP A 100 -11.78 -10.61 21.40
C ASP A 100 -13.05 -9.75 21.40
N THR A 101 -13.12 -8.76 22.30
CA THR A 101 -14.23 -7.80 22.35
C THR A 101 -14.30 -6.97 21.07
N LEU A 102 -13.17 -6.47 20.58
CA LEU A 102 -13.11 -5.67 19.34
C LEU A 102 -13.50 -6.47 18.09
N LEU A 103 -13.26 -7.78 18.08
CA LEU A 103 -13.66 -8.68 16.99
C LEU A 103 -15.13 -9.09 17.04
N LEU A 104 -15.88 -8.74 18.10
CA LEU A 104 -17.31 -9.00 18.14
C LEU A 104 -18.04 -8.16 17.07
N PRO A 105 -19.05 -8.72 16.41
CA PRO A 105 -19.78 -8.03 15.35
C PRO A 105 -20.51 -6.76 15.84
N GLU A 106 -20.88 -6.72 17.12
CA GLU A 106 -21.46 -5.54 17.77
C GLU A 106 -20.47 -4.36 17.91
N ASN A 107 -19.17 -4.64 17.85
CA ASN A 107 -18.10 -3.65 17.92
C ASN A 107 -17.47 -3.34 16.55
N LYS A 108 -18.08 -3.80 15.45
CA LYS A 108 -17.57 -3.56 14.08
C LYS A 108 -17.31 -2.09 13.81
N ASP A 109 -18.21 -1.19 14.20
CA ASP A 109 -18.04 0.26 14.00
C ASP A 109 -16.83 0.80 14.77
N GLN A 110 -16.61 0.31 16.00
CA GLN A 110 -15.44 0.66 16.80
C GLN A 110 -14.16 0.11 16.17
N LEU A 111 -14.17 -1.13 15.69
CA LEU A 111 -13.05 -1.76 15.00
C LEU A 111 -12.67 -0.99 13.73
N THR A 112 -13.66 -0.63 12.91
CA THR A 112 -13.48 0.20 11.71
C THR A 112 -12.86 1.55 12.07
N GLY A 113 -13.33 2.20 13.14
CA GLY A 113 -12.75 3.44 13.65
C GLY A 113 -11.29 3.29 14.07
N ILE A 114 -10.94 2.19 14.76
CA ILE A 114 -9.56 1.92 15.16
C ILE A 114 -8.68 1.65 13.93
N LEU A 115 -9.13 0.82 12.99
CA LEU A 115 -8.35 0.49 11.80
C LEU A 115 -8.13 1.71 10.90
N THR A 116 -9.17 2.52 10.67
CA THR A 116 -9.04 3.77 9.89
C THR A 116 -8.20 4.84 10.60
N TYR A 117 -8.03 4.74 11.92
CA TYR A 117 -7.10 5.59 12.69
C TYR A 117 -5.63 5.20 12.45
N HIS A 118 -5.34 3.95 12.08
CA HIS A 118 -3.99 3.52 11.71
C HIS A 118 -3.62 3.87 10.25
N VAL A 119 -4.58 4.40 9.48
CA VAL A 119 -4.42 4.68 8.05
C VAL A 119 -4.35 6.18 7.83
N ILE A 120 -3.40 6.60 7.01
CA ILE A 120 -3.23 7.98 6.58
C ILE A 120 -3.27 8.05 5.06
N SER A 121 -4.00 9.03 4.54
CA SER A 121 -4.01 9.33 3.11
C SER A 121 -2.71 10.01 2.70
N GLY A 122 -2.00 9.44 1.73
CA GLY A 122 -0.70 9.92 1.28
C GLY A 122 0.40 8.88 1.48
N LYS A 123 1.49 9.03 0.73
CA LYS A 123 2.70 8.21 0.88
C LYS A 123 3.70 8.94 1.78
N PHE A 124 3.91 8.41 2.98
CA PHE A 124 4.87 8.95 3.94
C PHE A 124 5.95 7.90 4.21
N GLU A 125 7.06 8.02 3.52
CA GLU A 125 8.26 7.24 3.79
C GLU A 125 8.94 7.74 5.08
N ALA A 126 9.67 6.86 5.78
CA ALA A 126 10.27 7.17 7.07
C ALA A 126 11.22 8.37 6.98
N ALA A 127 12.01 8.46 5.91
CA ALA A 127 12.90 9.61 5.69
C ALA A 127 12.13 10.93 5.58
N ALA A 128 11.03 10.96 4.82
CA ALA A 128 10.19 12.14 4.68
C ALA A 128 9.50 12.52 6.02
N VAL A 129 9.11 11.51 6.81
CA VAL A 129 8.55 11.72 8.16
C VAL A 129 9.60 12.30 9.10
N VAL A 130 10.82 11.76 9.12
CA VAL A 130 11.95 12.25 9.92
C VAL A 130 12.27 13.71 9.55
N ASP A 131 12.34 14.03 8.26
CA ASP A 131 12.57 15.38 7.77
C ASP A 131 11.44 16.32 8.20
N ALA A 132 10.19 15.89 8.08
CA ALA A 132 9.03 16.67 8.51
C ALA A 132 9.07 16.96 10.01
N ILE A 133 9.39 15.96 10.84
CA ILE A 133 9.53 16.13 12.29
C ILE A 133 10.65 17.13 12.61
N THR A 134 11.81 16.99 11.97
CA THR A 134 12.96 17.86 12.20
C THR A 134 12.69 19.30 11.79
N ASN A 135 11.95 19.52 10.69
CA ASN A 135 11.58 20.84 10.20
C ASN A 135 10.42 21.50 10.96
N ASN A 136 9.67 20.75 11.79
CA ASN A 136 8.54 21.25 12.58
C ASN A 136 8.87 21.21 14.09
N ASP A 137 10.03 21.71 14.48
CA ASP A 137 10.46 21.83 15.89
C ASP A 137 10.41 20.50 16.68
N GLY A 138 10.63 19.36 16.01
CA GLY A 138 10.68 18.03 16.63
C GLY A 138 9.33 17.32 16.73
N LYS A 139 8.27 17.84 16.09
CA LYS A 139 6.94 17.22 16.10
C LYS A 139 6.18 17.44 14.78
N PHE A 140 5.59 16.39 14.24
CA PHE A 140 4.75 16.48 13.04
C PHE A 140 3.39 15.82 13.27
N THR A 141 2.32 16.62 13.24
CA THR A 141 0.94 16.12 13.44
C THR A 141 0.31 15.74 12.10
N VAL A 142 -0.26 14.54 12.04
CA VAL A 142 -0.92 14.00 10.84
C VAL A 142 -2.37 13.66 11.13
N THR A 143 -3.24 13.86 10.13
CA THR A 143 -4.65 13.51 10.21
C THR A 143 -4.88 12.14 9.58
N THR A 144 -5.51 11.25 10.33
CA THR A 144 -5.86 9.88 9.92
C THR A 144 -7.12 9.88 9.06
N VAL A 145 -7.40 8.78 8.37
CA VAL A 145 -8.64 8.60 7.58
C VAL A 145 -9.88 8.66 8.47
N GLN A 146 -9.76 8.22 9.73
CA GLN A 146 -10.83 8.34 10.73
C GLN A 146 -11.19 9.79 11.09
N GLY A 147 -10.29 10.75 10.81
CA GLY A 147 -10.44 12.17 11.13
C GLY A 147 -9.74 12.60 12.43
N GLY A 148 -9.31 11.65 13.26
CA GLY A 148 -8.45 11.90 14.41
C GLY A 148 -7.01 12.23 13.99
N THR A 149 -6.26 12.87 14.90
CA THR A 149 -4.86 13.23 14.67
C THR A 149 -3.91 12.30 15.43
N ILE A 150 -2.74 12.05 14.83
CA ILE A 150 -1.61 11.37 15.47
C ILE A 150 -0.44 12.32 15.45
N ASP A 151 0.28 12.39 16.56
CA ASP A 151 1.49 13.17 16.68
C ASP A 151 2.72 12.29 16.44
N LEU A 152 3.52 12.62 15.42
CA LEU A 152 4.77 11.95 15.12
C LEU A 152 5.93 12.73 15.74
N SER A 153 6.85 12.02 16.38
CA SER A 153 8.05 12.57 17.00
C SER A 153 9.22 11.62 16.82
N LEU A 154 10.44 12.10 17.06
CA LEU A 154 11.64 11.26 17.05
C LEU A 154 12.09 11.01 18.48
N ASN A 155 12.28 9.74 18.82
CA ASN A 155 12.84 9.32 20.09
C ASN A 155 13.94 8.28 19.84
N ASP A 156 15.16 8.54 20.31
CA ASP A 156 16.32 7.67 20.13
C ASP A 156 16.55 7.21 18.67
N GLY A 157 16.23 8.09 17.70
CA GLY A 157 16.37 7.80 16.27
C GLY A 157 15.21 7.02 15.65
N ASN A 158 14.20 6.63 16.44
CA ASN A 158 13.00 5.96 15.97
C ASN A 158 11.81 6.91 15.89
N VAL A 159 10.91 6.69 14.93
CA VAL A 159 9.64 7.41 14.84
C VAL A 159 8.69 6.89 15.90
N VAL A 160 8.18 7.79 16.74
CA VAL A 160 7.19 7.51 17.77
C VAL A 160 5.89 8.25 17.45
N LEU A 161 4.82 7.49 17.39
CA LEU A 161 3.45 7.95 17.25
C LEU A 161 2.86 8.16 18.64
N THR A 162 2.20 9.29 18.86
CA THR A 162 1.37 9.53 20.06
C THR A 162 -0.08 9.70 19.63
N ASP A 163 -0.95 8.87 20.21
CA ASP A 163 -2.38 8.87 19.92
C ASP A 163 -3.14 9.93 20.75
N ALA A 164 -4.44 10.08 20.44
CA ALA A 164 -5.29 11.06 21.12
C ALA A 164 -5.58 10.74 22.61
N LYS A 165 -5.34 9.49 23.04
CA LYS A 165 -5.45 9.04 24.44
C LYS A 165 -4.14 9.17 25.21
N GLY A 166 -3.06 9.59 24.54
CA GLY A 166 -1.72 9.70 25.11
C GLY A 166 -0.94 8.38 25.14
N GLY A 167 -1.42 7.35 24.42
CA GLY A 167 -0.66 6.15 24.13
C GLY A 167 0.47 6.45 23.14
N SER A 168 1.62 5.82 23.33
CA SER A 168 2.77 5.96 22.44
C SER A 168 3.08 4.63 21.76
N ALA A 169 3.26 4.65 20.44
CA ALA A 169 3.66 3.50 19.64
C ALA A 169 4.95 3.81 18.89
N THR A 170 5.89 2.88 18.90
CA THR A 170 7.18 3.03 18.19
C THR A 170 7.15 2.25 16.90
N VAL A 171 7.63 2.86 15.81
CA VAL A 171 7.83 2.15 14.54
C VAL A 171 9.02 1.20 14.70
N VAL A 172 8.77 -0.10 14.56
CA VAL A 172 9.79 -1.16 14.66
C VAL A 172 10.34 -1.59 13.31
N ILE A 173 9.51 -1.50 12.26
CA ILE A 173 9.90 -1.74 10.88
C ILE A 173 9.27 -0.64 10.05
N ALA A 174 10.08 0.09 9.30
CA ALA A 174 9.61 1.19 8.47
C ALA A 174 9.80 0.88 6.98
N ASP A 175 9.10 1.61 6.12
CA ASP A 175 9.25 1.59 4.66
C ASP A 175 9.01 0.22 4.00
N VAL A 176 8.04 -0.55 4.52
CA VAL A 176 7.60 -1.77 3.84
C VAL A 176 6.74 -1.36 2.64
N ALA A 177 7.28 -1.54 1.44
CA ALA A 177 6.62 -1.15 0.20
C ALA A 177 5.41 -2.06 -0.11
N ALA A 178 4.32 -1.43 -0.53
CA ALA A 178 3.14 -2.08 -1.09
C ALA A 178 2.71 -1.34 -2.36
N SER A 179 2.01 -2.01 -3.27
CA SER A 179 1.60 -1.40 -4.56
C SER A 179 0.77 -0.13 -4.39
N ASN A 180 -0.06 -0.07 -3.36
CA ASN A 180 -0.94 1.04 -3.07
C ASN A 180 -0.48 1.89 -1.87
N GLY A 181 0.77 1.76 -1.42
CA GLY A 181 1.21 2.51 -0.24
C GLY A 181 2.52 2.10 0.42
N VAL A 182 2.63 2.46 1.69
CA VAL A 182 3.73 2.09 2.58
C VAL A 182 3.17 1.58 3.91
N ILE A 183 3.75 0.50 4.42
CA ILE A 183 3.43 -0.04 5.73
C ILE A 183 4.58 0.27 6.68
N HIS A 184 4.23 0.78 7.86
CA HIS A 184 5.13 0.94 9.00
C HIS A 184 4.64 0.04 10.12
N ALA A 185 5.41 -0.98 10.48
CA ALA A 185 5.07 -1.84 11.59
C ALA A 185 5.28 -1.12 12.92
N ILE A 186 4.30 -1.18 13.81
CA ILE A 186 4.35 -0.55 15.13
C ILE A 186 4.25 -1.58 16.25
N ASP A 187 4.83 -1.23 17.40
CA ASP A 187 4.88 -2.10 18.57
C ASP A 187 3.67 -1.99 19.52
N THR A 188 2.79 -1.01 19.30
CA THR A 188 1.65 -0.72 20.19
C THR A 188 0.46 -0.25 19.34
N VAL A 189 -0.76 -0.66 19.69
CA VAL A 189 -1.98 -0.25 18.97
C VAL A 189 -2.34 1.19 19.34
N VAL A 190 -2.50 2.06 18.34
CA VAL A 190 -2.92 3.45 18.56
C VAL A 190 -4.43 3.56 18.62
N MET A 191 -4.96 4.33 19.58
CA MET A 191 -6.41 4.41 19.80
C MET A 191 -6.98 5.82 19.54
N PRO A 192 -8.11 5.93 18.82
CA PRO A 192 -8.84 7.19 18.71
C PRO A 192 -9.45 7.58 20.07
N LYS A 193 -9.75 8.88 20.21
CA LYS A 193 -10.27 9.49 21.45
C LYS A 193 -11.59 8.89 21.90
#